data_AF-A0A1H3JLL5-F1
#
_entry.id   AF-A0A1H3JLL5-F1
#
_cell.length_a   1.000
_cell.length_b   1.000
_cell.length_c   1.000
_cell.angle_alpha   90.00
_cell.angle_beta   90.00
_cell.angle_gamma   90.00
#
_symmetry.space_group_name_H-M   'P 1'
#
loop_
_entity.id
_entity.type
_entity.pdbx_description
1 polymer ?
#
loop_
_entity_poly.entity_id
_entity_poly.type
_entity_poly.pdbx_seq_one_letter_code
_entity_poly.pdbx_strand_id
1 'polypeptide(L)'
;MSPVNGVWSGRWVADRLGIRLVSDSPESPLHLTDLTGLALRRNPRRAHLLVSSVLGKHVPTDPRIVYGAGRLLGALVADALTGESTGIVETGGGLLKSALDGSPDAADALLALCATRESAGSMTVAGFVSSTTVLGFAETATALGHAVADALDADYLHSTRRRCAGADAAGGFEEEHSHATSHLLLPEDREILSRSGPLVLVDDELSTGRTALNTIQALHAYSPRSRYVIATLVDLRSDDDRKAMAGLGTSLGAAIEVVALVAGCIELPAGILGAGQRLVAEHDTTYEVRSGQATPIPVPVAGWGGAREGGRHGFGSYDRAALHTAAEKVAVQLAAQLTGERVLVLGFEELMYAPLLIANHLTGRLSDTADVRFSATTRSPVLAVDDPGYAIRTVLCFPSHDDPDDGPAPRYAYNIAAGFTDIVFVVDDAGDTDALHAPGGLLDQLAGCCDQVHLLALPSYCFGDAE
;
A
#
# COMPACT_ATOMS: atom_id res chain seq x y z
N MET A 1 -3.03 22.80 -26.21
CA MET A 1 -3.11 23.53 -24.92
C MET A 1 -2.00 22.96 -24.06
N SER A 2 -0.97 23.74 -23.77
CA SER A 2 0.09 23.33 -22.83
C SER A 2 -0.53 23.20 -21.43
N PRO A 3 -0.24 22.16 -20.64
CA PRO A 3 -0.76 22.04 -19.29
C PRO A 3 -0.23 23.22 -18.46
N VAL A 4 -1.16 24.00 -17.91
CA VAL A 4 -0.88 25.01 -16.91
C VAL A 4 -0.73 24.24 -15.59
N ASN A 5 0.44 24.36 -14.97
CA ASN A 5 0.93 23.66 -13.76
C ASN A 5 1.37 22.22 -14.01
N GLY A 6 2.64 21.92 -13.72
CA GLY A 6 3.29 20.61 -13.90
C GLY A 6 2.81 19.54 -12.92
N VAL A 7 1.49 19.41 -12.75
CA VAL A 7 0.82 18.41 -11.93
C VAL A 7 0.43 17.24 -12.82
N TRP A 8 0.72 16.02 -12.35
CA TRP A 8 0.30 14.79 -13.01
C TRP A 8 -1.22 14.72 -13.09
N SER A 9 -1.77 14.83 -14.30
CA SER A 9 -3.23 14.85 -14.54
C SER A 9 -3.86 13.46 -14.64
N GLY A 10 -3.07 12.39 -14.52
CA GLY A 10 -3.52 11.02 -14.80
C GLY A 10 -3.70 10.68 -16.29
N ARG A 11 -3.69 11.68 -17.18
CA ARG A 11 -4.14 11.54 -18.57
C ARG A 11 -3.07 11.28 -19.61
N TRP A 12 -1.79 11.42 -19.30
CA TRP A 12 -0.72 11.35 -20.31
C TRP A 12 -0.74 10.05 -21.12
N VAL A 13 -0.96 8.91 -20.47
CA VAL A 13 -1.09 7.60 -21.14
C VAL A 13 -2.47 7.47 -21.79
N ALA A 14 -3.53 7.92 -21.12
CA ALA A 14 -4.90 7.89 -21.64
C ALA A 14 -5.00 8.61 -22.98
N ASP A 15 -4.50 9.84 -23.06
CA ASP A 15 -4.57 10.69 -24.26
C ASP A 15 -3.71 10.14 -25.41
N ARG A 16 -2.54 9.52 -25.11
CA ARG A 16 -1.64 8.95 -26.13
C ARG A 16 -2.07 7.59 -26.65
N LEU A 17 -2.67 6.78 -25.79
CA LEU A 17 -3.03 5.41 -26.11
C LEU A 17 -4.54 5.19 -26.30
N GLY A 18 -5.37 6.20 -26.07
CA GLY A 18 -6.82 6.11 -26.16
C GLY A 18 -7.48 5.26 -25.06
N ILE A 19 -6.82 5.08 -23.92
CA ILE A 19 -7.39 4.36 -22.76
C ILE A 19 -8.38 5.27 -22.04
N ARG A 20 -9.55 4.75 -21.64
CA ARG A 20 -10.51 5.49 -20.80
C ARG A 20 -10.71 4.80 -19.46
N LEU A 21 -10.67 5.58 -18.38
CA LEU A 21 -11.14 5.18 -17.06
C LEU A 21 -12.55 5.75 -16.89
N VAL A 22 -13.54 4.89 -16.64
CA VAL A 22 -14.96 5.26 -16.56
C VAL A 22 -15.51 4.80 -15.23
N SER A 23 -15.88 5.73 -14.35
CA SER A 23 -16.55 5.41 -13.08
C SER A 23 -18.01 5.02 -13.32
N ASP A 24 -18.53 4.08 -12.54
CA ASP A 24 -19.92 3.61 -12.67
C ASP A 24 -20.94 4.67 -12.23
N SER A 25 -20.62 5.43 -11.18
CA SER A 25 -21.50 6.46 -10.62
C SER A 25 -20.96 7.87 -10.90
N PRO A 26 -21.61 8.65 -11.79
CA PRO A 26 -21.21 10.03 -12.07
C PRO A 26 -21.55 11.00 -10.93
N GLU A 27 -22.45 10.63 -10.02
CA GLU A 27 -22.83 11.46 -8.86
C GLU A 27 -21.99 11.14 -7.62
N SER A 28 -21.13 10.11 -7.67
CA SER A 28 -20.22 9.83 -6.57
C SER A 28 -19.22 10.98 -6.37
N PRO A 29 -18.90 11.34 -5.13
CA PRO A 29 -17.90 12.38 -4.85
C PRO A 29 -16.48 11.93 -5.19
N LEU A 30 -16.27 10.67 -5.57
CA LEU A 30 -14.96 10.10 -5.86
C LEU A 30 -15.02 9.28 -7.16
N HIS A 31 -14.06 9.51 -8.06
CA HIS A 31 -13.99 8.85 -9.36
C HIS A 31 -12.67 8.09 -9.55
N LEU A 32 -12.63 7.20 -10.55
CA LEU A 32 -11.44 6.38 -10.83
C LEU A 32 -10.21 7.26 -11.07
N THR A 33 -10.40 8.37 -11.77
CA THR A 33 -9.33 9.34 -12.10
C THR A 33 -8.82 10.12 -10.90
N ASP A 34 -9.54 10.13 -9.77
CA ASP A 34 -9.09 10.76 -8.54
C ASP A 34 -8.12 9.85 -7.79
N LEU A 35 -8.44 8.55 -7.72
CA LEU A 35 -7.62 7.55 -7.02
C LEU A 35 -6.52 6.94 -7.87
N THR A 36 -6.66 6.97 -9.19
CA THR A 36 -5.73 6.31 -10.10
C THR A 36 -5.45 7.15 -11.34
N GLY A 37 -4.19 7.11 -11.76
CA GLY A 37 -3.82 7.46 -13.13
C GLY A 37 -3.15 6.27 -13.81
N LEU A 38 -2.60 6.52 -15.00
CA LEU A 38 -2.01 5.48 -15.84
C LEU A 38 -0.50 5.70 -16.02
N ALA A 39 0.25 4.60 -15.94
CA ALA A 39 1.64 4.49 -16.37
C ALA A 39 1.81 3.35 -17.37
N LEU A 40 3.00 3.26 -17.97
CA LEU A 40 3.41 2.18 -18.84
C LEU A 40 4.25 1.16 -18.08
N ARG A 41 4.08 -0.12 -18.41
CA ARG A 41 4.90 -1.20 -17.88
C ARG A 41 5.66 -1.92 -18.99
N ARG A 42 6.85 -2.42 -18.65
CA ARG A 42 7.65 -3.29 -19.52
C ARG A 42 7.07 -4.70 -19.50
N ASN A 43 5.93 -4.93 -20.17
CA ASN A 43 5.26 -6.23 -20.15
C ASN A 43 4.59 -6.56 -21.50
N PRO A 44 4.78 -7.78 -22.03
CA PRO A 44 4.26 -8.16 -23.34
C PRO A 44 2.73 -8.41 -23.35
N ARG A 45 2.10 -8.61 -22.19
CA ARG A 45 0.69 -9.02 -22.05
C ARG A 45 -0.27 -7.89 -21.67
N ARG A 46 0.20 -6.81 -21.05
CA ARG A 46 -0.60 -5.58 -20.83
C ARG A 46 0.34 -4.38 -20.82
N ALA A 47 -0.01 -3.32 -21.53
CA ALA A 47 0.86 -2.16 -21.73
C ALA A 47 0.76 -1.11 -20.61
N HIS A 48 -0.41 -1.00 -19.98
CA HIS A 48 -0.69 -0.01 -18.94
C HIS A 48 -0.56 -0.60 -17.53
N LEU A 49 -0.40 0.29 -16.57
CA LEU A 49 -0.42 0.06 -15.13
C LEU A 49 -1.30 1.14 -14.50
N LEU A 50 -2.16 0.77 -13.56
CA LEU A 50 -2.80 1.74 -12.68
C LEU A 50 -1.79 2.20 -11.63
N VAL A 51 -1.65 3.51 -11.51
CA VAL A 51 -0.84 4.14 -10.48
C VAL A 51 -1.79 4.80 -9.49
N SER A 52 -1.80 4.30 -8.25
CA SER A 52 -2.61 4.88 -7.19
C SER A 52 -2.03 6.20 -6.69
N SER A 53 -2.89 7.19 -6.47
CA SER A 53 -2.58 8.46 -5.81
C SER A 53 -2.63 8.36 -4.28
N VAL A 54 -3.21 7.28 -3.73
CA VAL A 54 -3.51 7.12 -2.29
C VAL A 54 -2.79 5.96 -1.61
N LEU A 55 -1.95 5.19 -2.31
CA LEU A 55 -1.24 4.05 -1.70
C LEU A 55 0.15 4.39 -1.15
N GLY A 56 0.79 5.47 -1.63
CA GLY A 56 2.17 5.77 -1.27
C GLY A 56 3.16 4.69 -1.72
N LYS A 57 3.00 4.18 -2.95
CA LYS A 57 3.95 3.23 -3.56
C LYS A 57 4.80 3.87 -4.64
N HIS A 58 4.20 4.19 -5.79
CA HIS A 58 4.93 4.76 -6.93
C HIS A 58 5.05 6.29 -6.89
N VAL A 59 4.14 6.95 -6.17
CA VAL A 59 4.10 8.40 -6.01
C VAL A 59 4.21 8.69 -4.51
N PRO A 60 5.21 9.49 -4.08
CA PRO A 60 5.27 9.99 -2.72
C PRO A 60 4.01 10.80 -2.39
N THR A 61 3.24 10.32 -1.42
CA THR A 61 1.92 10.87 -1.06
C THR A 61 1.96 11.41 0.37
N ASP A 62 1.13 12.41 0.67
CA ASP A 62 0.89 12.83 2.06
C ASP A 62 0.45 11.61 2.89
N PRO A 63 1.14 11.27 3.99
CA PRO A 63 0.85 10.07 4.76
C PRO A 63 -0.57 10.07 5.34
N ARG A 64 -1.18 11.24 5.58
CA ARG A 64 -2.55 11.36 6.08
C ARG A 64 -3.56 10.94 5.03
N ILE A 65 -3.30 11.20 3.75
CA ILE A 65 -4.13 10.73 2.63
C ILE A 65 -4.04 9.20 2.53
N VAL A 66 -2.83 8.65 2.60
CA VAL A 66 -2.63 7.19 2.51
C VAL A 66 -3.35 6.47 3.65
N TYR A 67 -3.14 6.93 4.89
CA TYR A 67 -3.78 6.33 6.05
C TYR A 67 -5.30 6.57 6.04
N GLY A 68 -5.74 7.78 5.71
CA GLY A 68 -7.16 8.16 5.64
C GLY A 68 -7.94 7.34 4.60
N ALA A 69 -7.36 7.06 3.42
CA ALA A 69 -7.99 6.22 2.42
C ALA A 69 -8.21 4.78 2.92
N GLY A 70 -7.22 4.21 3.62
CA GLY A 70 -7.36 2.88 4.22
C GLY A 70 -8.37 2.83 5.37
N ARG A 71 -8.39 3.85 6.22
CA ARG A 71 -9.37 3.99 7.32
C ARG A 71 -10.79 4.19 6.78
N LEU A 72 -10.96 4.95 5.71
CA LEU A 72 -12.24 5.12 5.01
C LEU A 72 -12.72 3.79 4.41
N LEU A 73 -11.83 3.02 3.78
CA LEU A 73 -12.15 1.68 3.29
C LEU A 73 -12.56 0.75 4.43
N GLY A 74 -11.86 0.79 5.57
CA GLY A 74 -12.22 0.02 6.75
C GLY A 74 -13.58 0.38 7.32
N ALA A 75 -13.93 1.67 7.35
CA ALA A 75 -15.26 2.11 7.75
C ALA A 75 -16.38 1.64 6.79
N LEU A 76 -16.10 1.59 5.48
CA LEU A 76 -17.01 1.00 4.51
C LEU A 76 -17.16 -0.53 4.70
N VAL A 77 -16.08 -1.23 5.04
CA VAL A 77 -16.16 -2.65 5.44
C VAL A 77 -17.03 -2.80 6.68
N ALA A 78 -16.88 -1.92 7.68
CA ALA A 78 -17.69 -1.95 8.90
C ALA A 78 -19.19 -1.83 8.58
N ASP A 79 -19.57 -0.86 7.74
CA ASP A 79 -20.94 -0.69 7.25
C ASP A 79 -21.47 -1.94 6.56
N ALA A 80 -20.69 -2.56 5.67
CA ALA A 80 -21.07 -3.81 5.03
C ALA A 80 -21.25 -4.95 6.05
N LEU A 81 -20.34 -5.08 7.01
CA LEU A 81 -20.40 -6.12 8.03
C LEU A 81 -21.62 -5.98 8.95
N THR A 82 -22.00 -4.75 9.33
CA THR A 82 -23.14 -4.48 10.20
C THR A 82 -24.48 -4.36 9.44
N GLY A 83 -24.43 -4.19 8.12
CA GLY A 83 -25.61 -3.86 7.31
C GLY A 83 -26.10 -2.42 7.52
N GLU A 84 -25.28 -1.57 8.13
CA GLU A 84 -25.55 -0.13 8.28
C GLU A 84 -25.17 0.61 6.98
N SER A 85 -25.87 1.70 6.69
CA SER A 85 -25.49 2.62 5.62
C SER A 85 -25.31 4.00 6.24
N THR A 86 -24.08 4.31 6.66
CA THR A 86 -23.79 5.57 7.34
C THR A 86 -23.54 6.74 6.39
N GLY A 87 -23.40 6.47 5.09
CA GLY A 87 -23.01 7.48 4.11
C GLY A 87 -21.57 7.95 4.29
N ILE A 88 -20.73 7.18 5.00
CA ILE A 88 -19.34 7.55 5.27
C ILE A 88 -18.51 7.72 4.01
N VAL A 89 -18.77 6.95 2.95
CA VAL A 89 -18.10 7.11 1.66
C VAL A 89 -18.47 8.42 0.97
N GLU A 90 -19.69 8.93 1.16
CA GLU A 90 -20.09 10.21 0.56
C GLU A 90 -19.28 11.36 1.18
N THR A 91 -19.33 11.47 2.51
CA THR A 91 -18.61 12.52 3.24
C THR A 91 -17.10 12.33 3.16
N GLY A 92 -16.64 11.12 3.42
CA GLY A 92 -15.21 10.76 3.41
C GLY A 92 -14.60 10.79 2.02
N GLY A 93 -15.33 10.37 0.99
CA GLY A 93 -14.90 10.47 -0.41
C GLY A 93 -14.73 11.92 -0.85
N GLY A 94 -15.65 12.81 -0.47
CA GLY A 94 -15.51 14.25 -0.70
C GLY A 94 -14.30 14.86 0.01
N LEU A 95 -14.01 14.47 1.25
CA LEU A 95 -12.81 14.88 1.97
C LEU A 95 -11.53 14.33 1.34
N LEU A 96 -11.52 13.05 0.93
CA LEU A 96 -10.38 12.42 0.26
C LEU A 96 -10.06 13.11 -1.07
N LYS A 97 -11.08 13.38 -1.89
CA LYS A 97 -10.92 14.17 -3.12
C LYS A 97 -10.37 15.55 -2.82
N SER A 98 -10.93 16.25 -1.83
CA SER A 98 -10.47 17.58 -1.45
C SER A 98 -9.00 17.57 -0.98
N ALA A 99 -8.58 16.55 -0.26
CA ALA A 99 -7.19 16.38 0.16
C ALA A 99 -6.25 16.12 -1.04
N LEU A 100 -6.68 15.30 -2.00
CA LEU A 100 -5.95 15.05 -3.25
C LEU A 100 -5.83 16.32 -4.12
N ASP A 101 -6.85 17.18 -4.11
CA ASP A 101 -6.86 18.49 -4.77
C ASP A 101 -6.01 19.54 -4.02
N GLY A 102 -5.42 19.19 -2.88
CA GLY A 102 -4.52 20.04 -2.11
C GLY A 102 -5.22 21.00 -1.15
N SER A 103 -6.49 20.75 -0.79
CA SER A 103 -7.16 21.52 0.26
C SER A 103 -6.43 21.37 1.59
N PRO A 104 -6.05 22.47 2.26
CA PRO A 104 -5.60 22.42 3.63
C PRO A 104 -6.65 21.73 4.52
N ASP A 105 -6.19 21.04 5.56
CA ASP A 105 -7.00 20.37 6.60
C ASP A 105 -7.91 19.21 6.13
N ALA A 106 -8.10 18.99 4.82
CA ALA A 106 -9.02 17.96 4.33
C ALA A 106 -8.58 16.54 4.71
N ALA A 107 -7.26 16.28 4.71
CA ALA A 107 -6.71 15.00 5.16
C ALA A 107 -6.92 14.79 6.68
N ASP A 108 -6.74 15.84 7.50
CA ASP A 108 -6.99 15.76 8.94
C ASP A 108 -8.48 15.58 9.25
N ALA A 109 -9.35 16.27 8.51
CA ALA A 109 -10.80 16.12 8.61
C ALA A 109 -11.25 14.70 8.23
N LEU A 110 -10.64 14.09 7.21
CA LEU A 110 -10.89 12.69 6.84
C LEU A 110 -10.50 11.74 7.98
N LEU A 111 -9.33 11.93 8.59
CA LEU A 111 -8.88 11.13 9.73
C LEU A 111 -9.81 11.31 10.94
N ALA A 112 -10.24 12.54 11.24
CA ALA A 112 -11.17 12.83 12.33
C ALA A 112 -12.55 12.19 12.11
N LEU A 113 -13.05 12.18 10.87
CA LEU A 113 -14.29 11.49 10.50
C LEU A 113 -14.20 9.99 10.80
N CYS A 114 -13.12 9.34 10.36
CA CYS A 114 -12.91 7.91 10.56
C CYS A 114 -12.79 7.58 12.06
N ALA A 115 -11.99 8.34 12.81
CA ALA A 115 -11.84 8.14 14.26
C ALA A 115 -13.16 8.31 15.04
N THR A 116 -14.01 9.26 14.62
CA THR A 116 -15.34 9.45 15.22
C THR A 116 -16.24 8.25 14.98
N ARG A 117 -16.23 7.71 13.74
CA ARG A 117 -17.02 6.52 13.39
C ARG A 117 -16.61 5.29 14.19
N GLU A 118 -15.31 5.07 14.36
CA GLU A 118 -14.77 3.94 15.12
C GLU A 118 -15.15 4.02 16.59
N SER A 119 -15.03 5.22 17.18
CA SER A 119 -15.46 5.47 18.56
C SER A 119 -16.95 5.21 18.75
N ALA A 120 -17.78 5.58 17.76
CA ALA A 120 -19.21 5.30 17.78
C ALA A 120 -19.55 3.82 17.55
N GLY A 121 -18.81 3.14 16.66
CA GLY A 121 -18.99 1.72 16.33
C GLY A 121 -18.58 0.77 17.45
N SER A 122 -17.57 1.12 18.26
CA SER A 122 -17.14 0.34 19.41
C SER A 122 -18.27 0.08 20.43
N MET A 123 -19.30 0.93 20.48
CA MET A 123 -20.46 0.76 21.37
C MET A 123 -21.59 -0.14 20.81
N THR A 124 -21.76 -0.25 19.49
CA THR A 124 -22.85 -1.03 18.85
C THR A 124 -22.40 -2.40 18.35
N VAL A 125 -21.08 -2.62 18.22
CA VAL A 125 -20.51 -3.70 17.39
C VAL A 125 -19.76 -4.77 18.20
N ALA A 126 -19.66 -4.59 19.53
CA ALA A 126 -18.79 -5.34 20.45
C ALA A 126 -18.91 -6.89 20.48
N GLY A 127 -19.86 -7.49 19.74
CA GLY A 127 -19.98 -8.95 19.62
C GLY A 127 -19.81 -9.54 18.21
N PHE A 128 -19.92 -8.76 17.12
CA PHE A 128 -19.96 -9.30 15.75
C PHE A 128 -18.69 -9.01 14.94
N VAL A 129 -18.05 -7.84 15.12
CA VAL A 129 -16.81 -7.49 14.38
C VAL A 129 -15.55 -7.90 15.13
N SER A 130 -15.60 -8.14 16.44
CA SER A 130 -14.41 -8.55 17.23
C SER A 130 -13.85 -9.94 16.88
N SER A 131 -14.56 -10.72 16.04
CA SER A 131 -14.08 -12.00 15.50
C SER A 131 -13.58 -11.90 14.06
N THR A 132 -13.58 -10.70 13.48
CA THR A 132 -13.16 -10.46 12.09
C THR A 132 -11.66 -10.67 11.96
N THR A 133 -11.26 -11.31 10.87
CA THR A 133 -9.87 -11.40 10.45
C THR A 133 -9.70 -10.62 9.16
N VAL A 134 -8.67 -9.79 9.09
CA VAL A 134 -8.29 -9.04 7.89
C VAL A 134 -7.02 -9.66 7.31
N LEU A 135 -7.03 -9.95 6.01
CA LEU A 135 -5.91 -10.49 5.25
C LEU A 135 -5.52 -9.52 4.14
N GLY A 136 -4.36 -8.86 4.26
CA GLY A 136 -3.81 -8.00 3.20
C GLY A 136 -2.99 -8.77 2.17
N PHE A 137 -3.10 -8.42 0.89
CA PHE A 137 -2.23 -8.95 -0.15
C PHE A 137 -0.91 -8.17 -0.24
N ALA A 138 0.21 -8.87 -0.07
CA ALA A 138 1.50 -8.29 -0.41
C ALA A 138 1.60 -8.01 -1.93
N GLU A 139 2.39 -7.04 -2.36
CA GLU A 139 3.18 -6.12 -1.52
C GLU A 139 2.36 -4.92 -1.07
N THR A 140 1.43 -4.47 -1.92
CA THR A 140 0.91 -3.09 -1.86
C THR A 140 -0.26 -2.90 -0.89
N ALA A 141 -0.98 -3.97 -0.57
CA ALA A 141 -2.09 -3.90 0.37
C ALA A 141 -1.69 -4.24 1.82
N THR A 142 -0.40 -4.26 2.17
CA THR A 142 0.03 -4.52 3.56
C THR A 142 -0.29 -3.34 4.49
N ALA A 143 0.08 -2.11 4.12
CA ALA A 143 -0.35 -0.93 4.90
C ALA A 143 -1.86 -0.67 4.78
N LEU A 144 -2.44 -0.89 3.60
CA LEU A 144 -3.88 -0.74 3.39
C LEU A 144 -4.68 -1.70 4.28
N GLY A 145 -4.26 -2.96 4.34
CA GLY A 145 -4.89 -3.98 5.18
C GLY A 145 -4.78 -3.68 6.67
N HIS A 146 -3.63 -3.19 7.13
CA HIS A 146 -3.48 -2.67 8.50
C HIS A 146 -4.45 -1.54 8.79
N ALA A 147 -4.55 -0.54 7.93
CA ALA A 147 -5.48 0.59 8.12
C ALA A 147 -6.96 0.14 8.15
N VAL A 148 -7.32 -0.87 7.36
CA VAL A 148 -8.64 -1.51 7.41
C VAL A 148 -8.84 -2.25 8.74
N ALA A 149 -7.85 -3.00 9.20
CA ALA A 149 -7.92 -3.72 10.47
C ALA A 149 -8.01 -2.78 11.69
N ASP A 150 -7.26 -1.67 11.67
CA ASP A 150 -7.33 -0.60 12.66
C ASP A 150 -8.76 -0.07 12.81
N ALA A 151 -9.42 0.22 11.68
CA ALA A 151 -10.79 0.75 11.66
C ALA A 151 -11.85 -0.26 12.13
N LEU A 152 -11.56 -1.56 12.01
CA LEU A 152 -12.46 -2.64 12.41
C LEU A 152 -12.18 -3.16 13.82
N ASP A 153 -11.09 -2.74 14.46
CA ASP A 153 -10.58 -3.37 15.68
C ASP A 153 -10.31 -4.89 15.49
N ALA A 154 -9.85 -5.27 14.30
CA ALA A 154 -9.75 -6.66 13.87
C ALA A 154 -8.32 -7.22 13.98
N ASP A 155 -8.23 -8.55 14.03
CA ASP A 155 -6.97 -9.26 13.84
C ASP A 155 -6.49 -9.13 12.40
N TYR A 156 -5.18 -8.98 12.23
CA TYR A 156 -4.58 -8.75 10.92
C TYR A 156 -3.46 -9.74 10.60
N LEU A 157 -3.45 -10.19 9.35
CA LEU A 157 -2.37 -10.94 8.71
C LEU A 157 -2.15 -10.35 7.31
N HIS A 158 -0.94 -10.45 6.77
CA HIS A 158 -0.77 -10.27 5.32
C HIS A 158 0.01 -11.41 4.71
N SER A 159 -0.22 -11.63 3.41
CA SER A 159 0.69 -12.47 2.65
C SER A 159 2.07 -11.84 2.55
N THR A 160 3.08 -12.64 2.28
CA THR A 160 4.45 -12.18 2.08
C THR A 160 5.11 -12.97 0.96
N ARG A 161 6.10 -12.36 0.32
CA ARG A 161 7.00 -13.03 -0.63
C ARG A 161 8.38 -13.28 -0.03
N ARG A 162 8.56 -12.97 1.26
CA ARG A 162 9.80 -13.13 2.00
C ARG A 162 9.66 -14.36 2.89
N ARG A 163 10.66 -15.23 2.88
CA ARG A 163 10.77 -16.29 3.89
C ARG A 163 11.38 -15.69 5.15
N CYS A 164 10.86 -16.13 6.29
CA CYS A 164 11.40 -15.75 7.59
C CYS A 164 11.99 -17.00 8.23
N ALA A 165 13.22 -16.89 8.75
CA ALA A 165 13.85 -17.99 9.46
C ALA A 165 12.97 -18.40 10.68
N GLY A 166 12.74 -19.70 10.84
CA GLY A 166 11.90 -20.23 11.93
C GLY A 166 10.38 -20.16 11.68
N ALA A 167 9.92 -19.56 10.58
CA ALA A 167 8.51 -19.49 10.21
C ALA A 167 8.10 -20.65 9.28
N ASP A 168 7.16 -21.48 9.72
CA ASP A 168 6.55 -22.49 8.85
C ASP A 168 5.35 -21.92 8.09
N ALA A 169 5.34 -22.06 6.77
CA ALA A 169 4.23 -21.58 5.95
C ALA A 169 2.92 -22.30 6.32
N ALA A 170 1.91 -21.52 6.67
CA ALA A 170 0.59 -22.05 6.98
C ALA A 170 -0.25 -22.34 5.75
N GLY A 171 0.03 -21.61 4.67
CA GLY A 171 -0.53 -21.81 3.34
C GLY A 171 0.17 -20.89 2.35
N GLY A 172 -0.24 -20.99 1.09
CA GLY A 172 0.18 -20.08 0.05
C GLY A 172 -0.75 -20.14 -1.15
N PHE A 173 -0.69 -19.12 -2.00
CA PHE A 173 -1.44 -19.06 -3.26
C PHE A 173 -0.59 -18.46 -4.38
N GLU A 174 -0.89 -18.87 -5.60
CA GLU A 174 -0.19 -18.39 -6.80
C GLU A 174 -0.97 -17.25 -7.47
N GLU A 175 -0.28 -16.19 -7.86
CA GLU A 175 -0.83 -15.15 -8.73
C GLU A 175 -0.63 -15.54 -10.21
N GLU A 176 -1.71 -15.68 -10.98
CA GLU A 176 -1.65 -16.10 -12.40
C GLU A 176 -0.99 -15.07 -13.36
N HIS A 177 -0.54 -13.89 -12.87
CA HIS A 177 -0.04 -12.78 -13.72
C HIS A 177 1.40 -12.33 -13.45
N SER A 178 2.09 -12.91 -12.45
CA SER A 178 3.51 -12.64 -12.18
C SER A 178 4.32 -13.89 -12.52
N HIS A 179 5.39 -13.75 -13.31
CA HIS A 179 6.18 -14.88 -13.80
C HIS A 179 7.05 -15.58 -12.73
N ALA A 180 6.98 -15.14 -11.47
CA ALA A 180 7.54 -15.81 -10.31
C ALA A 180 6.97 -15.10 -9.06
N THR A 181 6.33 -15.86 -8.15
CA THR A 181 6.38 -15.80 -6.67
C THR A 181 5.07 -16.31 -6.07
N SER A 182 5.14 -17.43 -5.37
CA SER A 182 4.10 -17.90 -4.45
C SER A 182 3.97 -16.90 -3.29
N HIS A 183 2.75 -16.47 -2.97
CA HIS A 183 2.48 -15.77 -1.72
C HIS A 183 2.46 -16.77 -0.57
N LEU A 184 3.10 -16.41 0.54
CA LEU A 184 3.14 -17.19 1.77
C LEU A 184 2.25 -16.55 2.84
N LEU A 185 1.60 -17.38 3.66
CA LEU A 185 1.01 -16.97 4.93
C LEU A 185 1.87 -17.54 6.05
N LEU A 186 2.47 -16.67 6.87
CA LEU A 186 3.42 -17.04 7.91
C LEU A 186 2.93 -16.66 9.34
N PRO A 187 1.68 -16.97 9.74
CA PRO A 187 1.22 -16.60 11.07
C PRO A 187 1.99 -17.34 12.17
N GLU A 188 2.29 -16.64 13.26
CA GLU A 188 2.78 -17.25 14.50
C GLU A 188 1.69 -18.12 15.13
N ASP A 189 0.51 -17.55 15.32
CA ASP A 189 -0.69 -18.28 15.73
C ASP A 189 -1.50 -18.72 14.50
N ARG A 190 -1.45 -20.00 14.17
CA ARG A 190 -2.23 -20.57 13.06
C ARG A 190 -3.73 -20.51 13.28
N GLU A 191 -4.21 -20.33 14.52
CA GLU A 191 -5.64 -20.23 14.80
C GLU A 191 -6.27 -18.98 14.15
N ILE A 192 -5.47 -17.94 13.84
CA ILE A 192 -5.94 -16.76 13.10
C ILE A 192 -6.62 -17.13 11.77
N LEU A 193 -6.16 -18.21 11.11
CA LEU A 193 -6.73 -18.69 9.85
C LEU A 193 -8.06 -19.44 10.05
N SER A 194 -8.26 -20.06 11.22
CA SER A 194 -9.43 -20.89 11.53
C SER A 194 -10.50 -20.20 12.40
N ARG A 195 -10.39 -18.90 12.64
CA ARG A 195 -11.42 -18.14 13.37
C ARG A 195 -12.77 -18.19 12.63
N SER A 196 -13.86 -18.24 13.38
CA SER A 196 -15.21 -18.42 12.83
C SER A 196 -15.86 -17.15 12.29
N GLY A 197 -15.30 -15.98 12.59
CA GLY A 197 -15.81 -14.69 12.13
C GLY A 197 -15.60 -14.43 10.64
N PRO A 198 -16.09 -13.30 10.11
CA PRO A 198 -15.87 -12.91 8.71
C PRO A 198 -14.38 -12.81 8.37
N LEU A 199 -14.02 -13.17 7.14
CA LEU A 199 -12.69 -12.90 6.59
C LEU A 199 -12.77 -11.75 5.58
N VAL A 200 -12.02 -10.69 5.85
CA VAL A 200 -11.87 -9.54 4.97
C VAL A 200 -10.56 -9.66 4.21
N LEU A 201 -10.60 -9.77 2.89
CA LEU A 201 -9.41 -9.76 2.03
C LEU A 201 -9.22 -8.35 1.49
N VAL A 202 -8.01 -7.80 1.60
CA VAL A 202 -7.72 -6.42 1.22
C VAL A 202 -6.70 -6.39 0.10
N ASP A 203 -7.08 -5.75 -1.02
CA ASP A 203 -6.23 -5.51 -2.18
C ASP A 203 -6.34 -4.05 -2.63
N ASP A 204 -5.39 -3.53 -3.39
CA ASP A 204 -5.46 -2.15 -3.87
C ASP A 204 -6.39 -1.98 -5.08
N GLU A 205 -6.37 -2.93 -6.02
CA GLU A 205 -7.20 -2.97 -7.24
C GLU A 205 -7.84 -4.34 -7.43
N LEU A 206 -9.16 -4.39 -7.61
CA LEU A 206 -9.86 -5.61 -8.01
C LEU A 206 -10.17 -5.62 -9.50
N SER A 207 -9.39 -6.39 -10.27
CA SER A 207 -9.61 -6.57 -11.72
C SER A 207 -10.55 -7.76 -12.02
N THR A 208 -10.03 -8.96 -12.32
CA THR A 208 -10.90 -10.15 -12.52
C THR A 208 -11.29 -10.83 -11.20
N GLY A 209 -10.70 -10.41 -10.08
CA GLY A 209 -10.89 -11.02 -8.76
C GLY A 209 -10.35 -12.44 -8.57
N ARG A 210 -9.66 -13.02 -9.57
CA ARG A 210 -9.19 -14.43 -9.51
C ARG A 210 -8.29 -14.71 -8.32
N THR A 211 -7.34 -13.81 -8.02
CA THR A 211 -6.46 -13.96 -6.84
C THR A 211 -7.29 -14.11 -5.56
N ALA A 212 -8.21 -13.17 -5.31
CA ALA A 212 -9.08 -13.22 -4.13
C ALA A 212 -9.96 -14.48 -4.10
N LEU A 213 -10.54 -14.89 -5.24
CA LEU A 213 -11.37 -16.10 -5.33
C LEU A 213 -10.56 -17.39 -5.04
N ASN A 214 -9.35 -17.50 -5.59
CA ASN A 214 -8.47 -18.63 -5.34
C ASN A 214 -8.04 -18.68 -3.87
N THR A 215 -7.73 -17.53 -3.26
CA THR A 215 -7.42 -17.42 -1.83
C THR A 215 -8.62 -17.81 -0.97
N ILE A 216 -9.82 -17.32 -1.28
CA ILE A 216 -11.06 -17.70 -0.58
C ILE A 216 -11.27 -19.20 -0.67
N GLN A 217 -11.15 -19.79 -1.86
CA GLN A 217 -11.35 -21.22 -2.06
C GLN A 217 -10.34 -22.05 -1.24
N ALA A 218 -9.06 -21.67 -1.25
CA ALA A 218 -8.02 -22.35 -0.47
C ALA A 218 -8.26 -22.24 1.05
N LEU A 219 -8.58 -21.04 1.54
CA LEU A 219 -8.85 -20.81 2.96
C LEU A 219 -10.16 -21.46 3.41
N HIS A 220 -11.20 -21.47 2.57
CA HIS A 220 -12.48 -22.11 2.85
C HIS A 220 -12.33 -23.64 2.95
N ALA A 221 -11.48 -24.24 2.10
CA ALA A 221 -11.17 -25.66 2.19
C ALA A 221 -10.43 -26.03 3.48
N TYR A 222 -9.63 -25.12 4.03
CA TYR A 222 -8.93 -25.28 5.30
C TYR A 222 -9.85 -25.05 6.51
N SER A 223 -10.59 -23.94 6.51
CA SER A 223 -11.55 -23.57 7.54
C SER A 223 -12.72 -22.78 6.93
N PRO A 224 -13.90 -23.44 6.75
CA PRO A 224 -15.06 -22.80 6.15
C PRO A 224 -15.55 -21.61 6.97
N ARG A 225 -15.80 -20.48 6.30
CA ARG A 225 -16.48 -19.32 6.87
C ARG A 225 -17.77 -19.05 6.10
N SER A 226 -18.78 -18.54 6.80
CA SER A 226 -20.07 -18.18 6.19
C SER A 226 -20.01 -16.87 5.39
N ARG A 227 -18.99 -16.03 5.64
CA ARG A 227 -18.90 -14.69 5.07
C ARG A 227 -17.47 -14.28 4.74
N TYR A 228 -17.30 -13.76 3.53
CA TYR A 228 -16.08 -13.17 3.00
C TYR A 228 -16.39 -11.77 2.46
N VAL A 229 -15.53 -10.81 2.76
CA VAL A 229 -15.59 -9.47 2.18
C VAL A 229 -14.27 -9.20 1.46
N ILE A 230 -14.33 -8.76 0.21
CA ILE A 230 -13.15 -8.26 -0.51
C ILE A 230 -13.22 -6.74 -0.48
N ALA A 231 -12.26 -6.11 0.17
CA ALA A 231 -12.13 -4.67 0.27
C ALA A 231 -11.05 -4.17 -0.68
N THR A 232 -11.39 -3.17 -1.49
CA THR A 232 -10.44 -2.59 -2.45
C THR A 232 -10.60 -1.08 -2.59
N LEU A 233 -9.56 -0.37 -3.05
CA LEU A 233 -9.73 1.04 -3.39
C LEU A 233 -10.53 1.18 -4.69
N VAL A 234 -10.29 0.28 -5.65
CA VAL A 234 -10.82 0.38 -7.01
C VAL A 234 -11.34 -0.99 -7.49
N ASP A 235 -12.64 -1.10 -7.79
CA ASP A 235 -13.27 -2.28 -8.41
C ASP A 235 -13.48 -2.07 -9.91
N LEU A 236 -12.84 -2.91 -10.73
CA LEU A 236 -12.86 -2.87 -12.19
C LEU A 236 -13.43 -4.14 -12.82
N ARG A 237 -14.10 -4.97 -12.01
CA ARG A 237 -14.70 -6.23 -12.46
C ARG A 237 -15.76 -5.99 -13.54
N SER A 238 -15.69 -6.83 -14.57
CA SER A 238 -16.78 -6.96 -15.53
C SER A 238 -17.98 -7.68 -14.92
N ASP A 239 -19.12 -7.63 -15.61
CA ASP A 239 -20.31 -8.40 -15.22
C ASP A 239 -20.05 -9.90 -15.13
N ASP A 240 -19.15 -10.43 -15.98
CA ASP A 240 -18.81 -11.85 -15.98
C ASP A 240 -17.93 -12.21 -14.78
N ASP A 241 -17.01 -11.34 -14.37
CA ASP A 241 -16.24 -11.51 -13.13
C ASP A 241 -17.16 -11.48 -11.89
N ARG A 242 -18.16 -10.58 -11.88
CA ARG A 242 -19.17 -10.49 -10.82
C ARG A 242 -20.02 -11.77 -10.74
N LYS A 243 -20.44 -12.33 -11.89
CA LYS A 243 -21.15 -13.61 -11.96
C LYS A 243 -20.29 -14.77 -11.49
N ALA A 244 -19.00 -14.82 -11.88
CA ALA A 244 -18.08 -15.86 -11.47
C ALA A 244 -17.90 -15.88 -9.95
N MET A 245 -17.74 -14.71 -9.33
CA MET A 245 -17.67 -14.57 -7.87
C MET A 245 -18.95 -15.03 -7.16
N ALA A 246 -20.14 -14.63 -7.66
CA ALA A 246 -21.41 -15.08 -7.11
C ALA A 246 -21.60 -16.61 -7.24
N GLY A 247 -21.13 -17.17 -8.36
CA GLY A 247 -21.10 -18.61 -8.60
C GLY A 247 -20.22 -19.35 -7.58
N LEU A 248 -19.03 -18.82 -7.28
CA LEU A 248 -18.16 -19.38 -6.24
C LEU A 248 -18.84 -19.33 -4.86
N GLY A 249 -19.40 -18.18 -4.47
CA GLY A 249 -20.10 -18.04 -3.19
C GLY A 249 -21.23 -19.07 -3.05
N THR A 250 -22.02 -19.28 -4.11
CA THR A 250 -23.06 -20.32 -4.14
C THR A 250 -22.47 -21.72 -3.98
N SER A 251 -21.36 -22.03 -4.66
CA SER A 251 -20.71 -23.35 -4.59
C SER A 251 -20.10 -23.66 -3.23
N LEU A 252 -19.62 -22.64 -2.52
CA LEU A 252 -19.05 -22.76 -1.17
C LEU A 252 -20.12 -22.70 -0.08
N GLY A 253 -21.34 -22.28 -0.40
CA GLY A 253 -22.38 -22.01 0.62
C GLY A 253 -22.01 -20.83 1.53
N ALA A 254 -21.29 -19.84 1.00
CA ALA A 254 -20.81 -18.67 1.72
C ALA A 254 -21.16 -17.37 1.00
N ALA A 255 -21.41 -16.30 1.76
CA ALA A 255 -21.55 -14.96 1.20
C ALA A 255 -20.17 -14.42 0.81
N ILE A 256 -20.03 -13.92 -0.42
CA ILE A 256 -18.84 -13.20 -0.90
C ILE A 256 -19.30 -11.83 -1.36
N GLU A 257 -18.91 -10.80 -0.62
CA GLU A 257 -19.26 -9.40 -0.88
C GLU A 257 -18.01 -8.62 -1.30
N VAL A 258 -18.20 -7.56 -2.10
CA VAL A 258 -17.12 -6.64 -2.46
C VAL A 258 -17.51 -5.25 -2.04
N VAL A 259 -16.57 -4.57 -1.37
CA VAL A 259 -16.67 -3.15 -1.06
C VAL A 259 -15.49 -2.43 -1.71
N ALA A 260 -15.79 -1.29 -2.34
CA ALA A 260 -14.79 -0.47 -2.99
C ALA A 260 -15.06 1.02 -2.76
N LEU A 261 -14.00 1.83 -2.64
CA LEU A 261 -14.17 3.29 -2.60
C LEU A 261 -14.69 3.81 -3.93
N VAL A 262 -14.22 3.22 -5.05
CA VAL A 262 -14.71 3.54 -6.39
C VAL A 262 -14.88 2.26 -7.21
N ALA A 263 -15.95 2.19 -8.01
CA ALA A 263 -16.16 1.16 -9.01
C ALA A 263 -16.25 1.77 -10.42
N GLY A 264 -15.82 1.02 -11.42
CA GLY A 264 -15.90 1.44 -12.81
C GLY A 264 -15.31 0.41 -13.77
N CYS A 265 -14.86 0.87 -14.93
CA CYS A 265 -14.17 0.04 -15.91
C CYS A 265 -13.02 0.76 -16.61
N ILE A 266 -12.12 -0.04 -17.18
CA ILE A 266 -11.06 0.42 -18.09
C ILE A 266 -11.43 0.00 -19.50
N GLU A 267 -11.55 0.97 -20.39
CA GLU A 267 -11.72 0.70 -21.80
C GLU A 267 -10.38 0.78 -22.54
N LEU A 268 -10.06 -0.30 -23.24
CA LEU A 268 -8.82 -0.45 -23.98
C LEU A 268 -9.10 -0.45 -25.48
N PRO A 269 -8.45 0.42 -26.27
CA PRO A 269 -8.62 0.41 -27.71
C PRO A 269 -7.90 -0.78 -28.36
N ALA A 270 -8.33 -1.11 -29.58
CA ALA A 270 -7.68 -2.15 -30.37
C ALA A 270 -6.19 -1.82 -30.62
N GLY A 271 -5.33 -2.83 -30.52
CA GLY A 271 -3.89 -2.67 -30.78
C GLY A 271 -3.09 -2.01 -29.65
N ILE A 272 -3.68 -1.81 -28.47
CA ILE A 272 -3.05 -1.17 -27.30
C ILE A 272 -1.68 -1.74 -26.95
N LEU A 273 -1.49 -3.06 -27.08
CA LEU A 273 -0.22 -3.71 -26.75
C LEU A 273 0.92 -3.22 -27.66
N GLY A 274 0.68 -3.20 -28.97
CA GLY A 274 1.69 -2.74 -29.93
C GLY A 274 1.95 -1.24 -29.82
N ALA A 275 0.92 -0.44 -29.52
CA ALA A 275 1.07 0.99 -29.29
C ALA A 275 1.89 1.28 -28.02
N GLY A 276 1.59 0.60 -26.92
CA GLY A 276 2.33 0.72 -25.67
C GLY A 276 3.78 0.27 -25.79
N GLN A 277 4.06 -0.83 -26.51
CA GLN A 277 5.43 -1.30 -26.74
C GLN A 277 6.28 -0.29 -27.52
N ARG A 278 5.70 0.37 -28.53
CA ARG A 278 6.40 1.45 -29.25
C ARG A 278 6.71 2.62 -28.32
N LEU A 279 5.74 3.03 -27.52
CA LEU A 279 5.91 4.14 -26.59
C LEU A 279 6.94 3.83 -25.49
N VAL A 280 7.00 2.59 -25.01
CA VAL A 280 8.07 2.11 -24.12
C VAL A 280 9.44 2.20 -24.81
N ALA A 281 9.55 1.76 -26.06
CA ALA A 281 10.82 1.80 -26.81
C ALA A 281 11.29 3.23 -27.14
N GLU A 282 10.36 4.16 -27.39
CA GLU A 282 10.66 5.58 -27.65
C GLU A 282 11.22 6.29 -26.42
N HIS A 283 10.84 5.85 -25.22
CA HIS A 283 11.23 6.42 -23.94
C HIS A 283 12.18 5.52 -23.15
N ASP A 284 12.79 4.52 -23.80
CA ASP A 284 13.69 3.59 -23.11
C ASP A 284 14.98 4.32 -22.73
N THR A 285 15.01 4.87 -21.52
CA THR A 285 16.18 5.46 -20.91
C THR A 285 16.86 4.42 -20.00
N THR A 286 18.19 4.39 -20.04
CA THR A 286 18.99 3.72 -19.02
C THR A 286 18.72 4.35 -17.65
N TYR A 287 18.51 3.52 -16.63
CA TYR A 287 18.39 3.98 -15.26
C TYR A 287 19.68 4.72 -14.86
N GLU A 288 19.56 5.99 -14.46
CA GLU A 288 20.69 6.71 -13.89
C GLU A 288 20.96 6.19 -12.49
N VAL A 289 22.13 5.58 -12.31
CA VAL A 289 22.63 5.26 -10.97
C VAL A 289 23.11 6.56 -10.36
N ARG A 290 22.47 6.95 -9.26
CA ARG A 290 22.89 8.09 -8.45
C ARG A 290 23.88 7.62 -7.40
N SER A 291 24.80 8.48 -6.99
CA SER A 291 25.70 8.19 -5.88
C SER A 291 25.91 9.49 -5.10
N GLY A 292 25.88 9.36 -3.78
CA GLY A 292 26.08 10.46 -2.85
C GLY A 292 27.29 10.22 -1.96
N GLN A 293 27.85 11.29 -1.42
CA GLN A 293 28.94 11.20 -0.43
C GLN A 293 28.44 11.19 1.01
N ALA A 294 27.13 11.36 1.22
CA ALA A 294 26.55 11.41 2.56
C ALA A 294 26.50 10.02 3.18
N THR A 295 27.11 9.86 4.36
CA THR A 295 26.97 8.65 5.16
C THR A 295 25.57 8.64 5.81
N PRO A 296 24.80 7.54 5.69
CA PRO A 296 23.51 7.41 6.37
C PRO A 296 23.64 7.64 7.88
N ILE A 297 22.75 8.45 8.45
CA ILE A 297 22.67 8.76 9.87
C ILE A 297 21.82 7.66 10.53
N PRO A 298 22.38 6.81 11.41
CA PRO A 298 21.61 5.78 12.08
C PRO A 298 20.63 6.43 13.08
N VAL A 299 19.37 5.99 13.04
CA VAL A 299 18.31 6.43 13.95
C VAL A 299 18.16 5.39 15.07
N PRO A 300 18.45 5.73 16.34
CA PRO A 300 18.28 4.80 17.45
C PRO A 300 16.86 4.23 17.56
N VAL A 301 16.72 2.91 17.67
CA VAL A 301 15.44 2.20 17.86
C VAL A 301 15.04 2.01 19.32
N ALA A 302 15.72 2.65 20.26
CA ALA A 302 15.39 2.53 21.69
C ALA A 302 13.92 2.89 22.00
N GLY A 303 13.33 3.82 21.22
CA GLY A 303 11.91 4.19 21.32
C GLY A 303 10.94 3.13 20.77
N TRP A 304 11.42 2.20 19.93
CA TRP A 304 10.61 1.14 19.34
C TRP A 304 10.22 0.05 20.34
N GLY A 305 11.15 -0.31 21.22
CA GLY A 305 10.96 -1.39 22.20
C GLY A 305 10.71 -2.73 21.52
N GLY A 306 9.79 -3.54 22.08
CA GLY A 306 9.42 -4.86 21.55
C GLY A 306 8.16 -4.85 20.67
N ALA A 307 7.77 -3.71 20.11
CA ALA A 307 6.61 -3.64 19.22
C ALA A 307 6.90 -4.37 17.89
N ARG A 308 5.94 -5.16 17.41
CA ARG A 308 6.01 -5.78 16.07
C ARG A 308 6.03 -4.70 14.99
N GLU A 309 6.84 -4.90 13.97
CA GLU A 309 6.99 -4.00 12.82
C GLU A 309 5.82 -4.06 11.83
N GLY A 310 5.02 -5.12 11.89
CA GLY A 310 3.87 -5.30 11.02
C GLY A 310 3.10 -6.60 11.27
N GLY A 311 2.23 -6.94 10.33
CA GLY A 311 1.27 -8.04 10.47
C GLY A 311 1.67 -9.32 9.76
N ARG A 312 2.95 -9.46 9.38
CA ARG A 312 3.46 -10.62 8.64
C ARG A 312 3.18 -11.93 9.37
N HIS A 313 3.23 -11.88 10.70
CA HIS A 313 3.11 -13.03 11.59
C HIS A 313 1.84 -13.04 12.45
N GLY A 314 0.85 -12.21 12.10
CA GLY A 314 -0.33 -11.97 12.93
C GLY A 314 -0.16 -10.71 13.77
N PHE A 315 -1.26 -9.99 13.97
CA PHE A 315 -1.26 -8.68 14.63
C PHE A 315 -2.63 -8.43 15.27
N GLY A 316 -2.64 -8.26 16.59
CA GLY A 316 -3.85 -8.03 17.38
C GLY A 316 -3.97 -6.60 17.88
N SER A 317 -4.97 -6.37 18.75
CA SER A 317 -5.19 -5.07 19.40
C SER A 317 -4.04 -4.61 20.30
N TYR A 318 -3.37 -5.55 20.99
CA TYR A 318 -2.19 -5.25 21.79
C TYR A 318 -1.03 -4.76 20.90
N ASP A 319 -0.73 -5.49 19.82
CA ASP A 319 0.36 -5.14 18.91
C ASP A 319 0.12 -3.77 18.25
N ARG A 320 -1.13 -3.47 17.90
CA ARG A 320 -1.54 -2.16 17.38
C ARG A 320 -1.22 -1.03 18.34
N ALA A 321 -1.65 -1.13 19.60
CA ALA A 321 -1.37 -0.09 20.59
C ALA A 321 0.14 0.09 20.82
N ALA A 322 0.89 -1.02 20.85
CA ALA A 322 2.34 -1.00 20.97
C ALA A 322 3.03 -0.32 19.77
N LEU A 323 2.64 -0.68 18.54
CA LEU A 323 3.19 -0.12 17.30
C LEU A 323 2.90 1.38 17.17
N HIS A 324 1.67 1.82 17.42
CA HIS A 324 1.32 3.26 17.39
C HIS A 324 2.17 4.05 18.41
N THR A 325 2.33 3.51 19.62
CA THR A 325 3.19 4.13 20.65
C THR A 325 4.66 4.17 20.23
N ALA A 326 5.17 3.10 19.63
CA ALA A 326 6.54 3.00 19.13
C ALA A 326 6.81 4.00 17.99
N ALA A 327 5.89 4.06 17.02
CA ALA A 327 5.96 4.99 15.89
C ALA A 327 5.93 6.45 16.35
N GLU A 328 5.09 6.81 17.33
CA GLU A 328 5.07 8.15 17.91
C GLU A 328 6.42 8.53 18.56
N LYS A 329 7.00 7.63 19.36
CA LYS A 329 8.30 7.87 20.02
C LYS A 329 9.42 8.05 19.00
N VAL A 330 9.47 7.22 17.96
CA VAL A 330 10.45 7.35 16.89
C VAL A 330 10.25 8.66 16.13
N ALA A 331 9.01 9.06 15.83
CA ALA A 331 8.73 10.33 15.19
C ALA A 331 9.18 11.54 16.04
N VAL A 332 9.01 11.49 17.38
CA VAL A 332 9.56 12.52 18.29
C VAL A 332 11.07 12.62 18.17
N GLN A 333 11.76 11.48 18.12
CA GLN A 333 13.22 11.45 17.99
C GLN A 333 13.69 11.98 16.63
N LEU A 334 13.04 11.56 15.54
CA LEU A 334 13.33 12.01 14.18
C LEU A 334 13.09 13.50 14.03
N ALA A 335 11.99 14.04 14.56
CA ALA A 335 11.69 15.48 14.48
C ALA A 335 12.79 16.37 15.10
N ALA A 336 13.56 15.86 16.05
CA ALA A 336 14.70 16.57 16.63
C ALA A 336 15.99 16.50 15.78
N GLN A 337 16.06 15.60 14.79
CA GLN A 337 17.22 15.36 13.94
C GLN A 337 17.04 15.88 12.52
N LEU A 338 15.81 15.89 12.01
CA LEU A 338 15.47 16.38 10.67
C LEU A 338 15.79 17.87 10.56
N THR A 339 16.35 18.28 9.41
CA THR A 339 16.91 19.63 9.26
C THR A 339 16.21 20.49 8.22
N GLY A 340 15.41 19.91 7.32
CA GLY A 340 14.74 20.66 6.28
C GLY A 340 13.24 20.42 6.15
N GLU A 341 12.65 21.13 5.19
CA GLU A 341 11.20 21.22 4.99
C GLU A 341 10.66 20.17 4.00
N ARG A 342 11.51 19.35 3.35
CA ARG A 342 11.03 18.33 2.40
C ARG A 342 11.50 16.96 2.84
N VAL A 343 10.63 16.26 3.55
CA VAL A 343 10.96 14.99 4.21
C VAL A 343 10.25 13.85 3.49
N LEU A 344 11.01 12.82 3.09
CA LEU A 344 10.44 11.57 2.61
C LEU A 344 10.64 10.48 3.66
N VAL A 345 9.59 9.79 4.06
CA VAL A 345 9.66 8.51 4.78
C VAL A 345 9.45 7.39 3.77
N LEU A 346 10.47 6.55 3.60
CA LEU A 346 10.50 5.48 2.60
C LEU A 346 10.52 4.12 3.29
N GLY A 347 9.45 3.35 3.12
CA GLY A 347 9.39 1.95 3.56
C GLY A 347 10.07 0.99 2.59
N PHE A 348 10.34 -0.23 3.05
CA PHE A 348 10.96 -1.29 2.27
C PHE A 348 9.92 -2.35 1.86
N GLU A 349 9.55 -2.36 0.58
CA GLU A 349 8.61 -3.33 -0.01
C GLU A 349 7.32 -3.50 0.81
N GLU A 350 7.14 -4.65 1.47
CA GLU A 350 5.97 -4.99 2.27
C GLU A 350 5.94 -4.31 3.65
N LEU A 351 7.07 -3.76 4.13
CA LEU A 351 7.17 -2.96 5.36
C LEU A 351 6.72 -1.53 5.09
N MET A 352 5.41 -1.36 4.90
CA MET A 352 4.80 -0.05 4.60
C MET A 352 4.16 0.60 5.83
N TYR A 353 3.57 -0.19 6.74
CA TYR A 353 2.67 0.37 7.76
C TYR A 353 3.38 1.13 8.89
N ALA A 354 4.44 0.54 9.47
CA ALA A 354 5.30 1.21 10.44
C ALA A 354 5.83 2.57 9.91
N PRO A 355 6.46 2.65 8.72
CA PRO A 355 6.88 3.93 8.17
C PRO A 355 5.72 4.89 7.87
N LEU A 356 4.55 4.40 7.46
CA LEU A 356 3.36 5.24 7.29
C LEU A 356 2.92 5.91 8.60
N LEU A 357 2.91 5.16 9.72
CA LEU A 357 2.59 5.73 11.03
C LEU A 357 3.63 6.74 11.49
N ILE A 358 4.92 6.44 11.30
CA ILE A 358 6.01 7.39 11.61
C ILE A 358 5.83 8.68 10.80
N ALA A 359 5.55 8.58 9.50
CA ALA A 359 5.32 9.73 8.62
C ALA A 359 4.11 10.58 9.06
N ASN A 360 3.02 9.93 9.47
CA ASN A 360 1.85 10.63 10.02
C ASN A 360 2.20 11.41 11.30
N HIS A 361 2.89 10.78 12.25
CA HIS A 361 3.30 11.47 13.48
C HIS A 361 4.29 12.60 13.21
N LEU A 362 5.19 12.45 12.24
CA LEU A 362 6.10 13.51 11.81
C LEU A 362 5.37 14.71 11.22
N THR A 363 4.32 14.49 10.44
CA THR A 363 3.52 15.57 9.83
C THR A 363 2.96 16.52 10.88
N GLY A 364 2.50 16.01 12.03
CA GLY A 364 2.01 16.83 13.14
C GLY A 364 3.09 17.39 14.07
N ARG A 365 4.38 17.22 13.76
CA ARG A 365 5.52 17.59 14.64
C ARG A 365 6.51 18.54 14.00
N LEU A 366 6.62 18.52 12.68
CA LEU A 366 7.45 19.47 11.94
C LEU A 366 6.73 20.81 11.77
N SER A 367 7.42 21.80 11.22
CA SER A 367 6.80 23.10 10.94
C SER A 367 5.64 22.96 9.96
N ASP A 368 4.69 23.91 9.99
CA ASP A 368 3.56 23.96 9.03
C ASP A 368 4.02 24.13 7.57
N THR A 369 5.29 24.50 7.36
CA THR A 369 5.94 24.59 6.04
C THR A 369 6.56 23.27 5.58
N ALA A 370 6.69 22.28 6.46
CA ALA A 370 7.28 20.99 6.13
C ALA A 370 6.32 20.14 5.28
N ASP A 371 6.80 19.71 4.12
CA ASP A 371 6.17 18.75 3.23
C ASP A 371 6.69 17.34 3.56
N VAL A 372 5.92 16.59 4.34
CA VAL A 372 6.19 15.19 4.67
C VAL A 372 5.50 14.28 3.66
N ARG A 373 6.27 13.41 3.01
CA ARG A 373 5.79 12.43 2.04
C ARG A 373 6.10 11.02 2.52
N PHE A 374 5.24 10.09 2.15
CA PHE A 374 5.42 8.66 2.37
C PHE A 374 5.48 7.92 1.03
N SER A 375 6.41 6.97 0.93
CA SER A 375 6.54 6.06 -0.21
C SER A 375 7.09 4.69 0.23
N ALA A 376 7.18 3.74 -0.68
CA ALA A 376 7.85 2.46 -0.45
C ALA A 376 8.64 2.01 -1.69
N THR A 377 9.70 1.24 -1.47
CA THR A 377 10.38 0.52 -2.55
C THR A 377 9.47 -0.60 -3.09
N THR A 378 9.79 -1.14 -4.27
CA THR A 378 9.02 -2.24 -4.86
C THR A 378 9.84 -3.11 -5.80
N ARG A 379 9.37 -4.33 -6.03
CA ARG A 379 9.88 -5.28 -7.03
C ARG A 379 9.40 -5.01 -8.45
N SER A 380 8.34 -4.22 -8.61
CA SER A 380 7.65 -4.08 -9.91
C SER A 380 8.34 -3.07 -10.83
N PRO A 381 8.84 -3.48 -12.01
CA PRO A 381 9.43 -2.54 -12.98
C PRO A 381 8.35 -1.73 -13.69
N VAL A 382 8.46 -0.41 -13.63
CA VAL A 382 7.57 0.55 -14.28
C VAL A 382 8.42 1.51 -15.11
N LEU A 383 7.91 1.89 -16.29
CA LEU A 383 8.62 2.84 -17.14
C LEU A 383 8.55 4.23 -16.50
N ALA A 384 9.72 4.83 -16.27
CA ALA A 384 9.84 6.24 -15.92
C ALA A 384 9.94 7.11 -17.18
N VAL A 385 9.19 8.20 -17.23
CA VAL A 385 9.26 9.20 -18.30
C VAL A 385 9.30 10.57 -17.63
N ASP A 386 10.39 11.31 -17.80
CA ASP A 386 10.52 12.67 -17.25
C ASP A 386 9.69 13.68 -18.07
N ASP A 387 8.37 13.57 -17.92
CA ASP A 387 7.37 14.48 -18.45
C ASP A 387 6.49 14.94 -17.26
N PRO A 388 6.28 16.26 -17.06
CA PRO A 388 5.45 16.76 -15.96
C PRO A 388 4.01 16.21 -15.94
N GLY A 389 3.50 15.76 -17.08
CA GLY A 389 2.18 15.15 -17.20
C GLY A 389 2.14 13.65 -16.90
N TYR A 390 3.28 12.99 -16.67
CA TYR A 390 3.38 11.53 -16.47
C TYR A 390 3.57 11.15 -14.99
N ALA A 391 3.04 9.99 -14.61
CA ALA A 391 2.92 9.55 -13.22
C ALA A 391 4.27 9.29 -12.54
N ILE A 392 5.20 8.71 -13.29
CA ILE A 392 6.45 8.15 -12.78
C ILE A 392 7.59 8.80 -13.55
N ARG A 393 8.18 9.83 -12.97
CA ARG A 393 9.15 10.69 -13.65
C ARG A 393 10.59 10.26 -13.41
N THR A 394 10.87 9.73 -12.22
CA THR A 394 12.19 9.20 -11.87
C THR A 394 12.07 7.79 -11.30
N VAL A 395 13.18 7.07 -11.39
CA VAL A 395 13.33 5.72 -10.84
C VAL A 395 14.76 5.56 -10.34
N LEU A 396 14.89 5.07 -9.11
CA LEU A 396 16.12 4.48 -8.60
C LEU A 396 16.01 2.98 -8.84
N CYS A 397 17.02 2.38 -9.45
CA CYS A 397 17.11 0.95 -9.70
C CYS A 397 18.36 0.43 -8.98
N PHE A 398 18.17 -0.44 -7.99
CA PHE A 398 19.23 -0.91 -7.11
C PHE A 398 19.16 -2.44 -6.95
N PRO A 399 20.27 -3.11 -6.59
CA PRO A 399 20.25 -4.54 -6.29
C PRO A 399 19.31 -4.84 -5.10
N SER A 400 18.65 -5.99 -5.10
CA SER A 400 18.01 -6.51 -3.88
C SER A 400 19.05 -6.69 -2.78
N HIS A 401 18.69 -6.37 -1.54
CA HIS A 401 19.57 -6.45 -0.37
C HIS A 401 19.03 -7.41 0.71
N ASP A 402 17.96 -8.15 0.42
CA ASP A 402 17.23 -8.99 1.38
C ASP A 402 17.21 -10.49 1.01
N ASP A 403 18.11 -10.92 0.11
CA ASP A 403 18.23 -12.29 -0.41
C ASP A 403 16.88 -12.93 -0.76
N PRO A 404 16.13 -12.34 -1.70
CA PRO A 404 14.76 -12.77 -1.97
C PRO A 404 14.71 -14.13 -2.68
N ASP A 405 13.65 -14.89 -2.42
CA ASP A 405 13.39 -16.20 -3.03
C ASP A 405 13.32 -16.16 -4.57
N ASP A 406 12.96 -15.01 -5.14
CA ASP A 406 12.91 -14.77 -6.58
C ASP A 406 14.29 -14.55 -7.23
N GLY A 407 15.36 -14.65 -6.44
CA GLY A 407 16.75 -14.48 -6.86
C GLY A 407 17.18 -13.00 -6.89
N PRO A 408 18.44 -12.70 -7.22
CA PRO A 408 19.00 -11.35 -7.19
C PRO A 408 18.41 -10.50 -8.32
N ALA A 409 17.19 -10.01 -8.13
CA ALA A 409 16.47 -9.17 -9.06
C ALA A 409 16.48 -7.71 -8.58
N PRO A 410 16.59 -6.74 -9.51
CA PRO A 410 16.60 -5.33 -9.14
C PRO A 410 15.31 -4.92 -8.41
N ARG A 411 15.47 -3.97 -7.51
CA ARG A 411 14.40 -3.27 -6.79
C ARG A 411 14.33 -1.82 -7.26
N TYR A 412 13.18 -1.21 -7.04
CA TYR A 412 12.85 0.09 -7.59
C TYR A 412 12.29 1.02 -6.52
N ALA A 413 12.63 2.30 -6.62
CA ALA A 413 11.95 3.37 -5.90
C ALA A 413 11.63 4.49 -6.89
N TYR A 414 10.39 4.98 -6.89
CA TYR A 414 9.89 5.87 -7.94
C TYR A 414 9.66 7.29 -7.43
N ASN A 415 9.82 8.27 -8.34
CA ASN A 415 9.64 9.69 -8.05
C ASN A 415 10.51 10.22 -6.89
N ILE A 416 11.60 9.51 -6.57
CA ILE A 416 12.66 10.00 -5.71
C ILE A 416 13.67 10.70 -6.63
N ALA A 417 13.73 12.02 -6.53
CA ALA A 417 14.60 12.87 -7.32
C ALA A 417 15.36 13.83 -6.40
N ALA A 418 16.26 14.63 -6.98
CA ALA A 418 16.97 15.65 -6.22
C ALA A 418 15.93 16.65 -5.68
N GLY A 419 15.87 16.79 -4.36
CA GLY A 419 15.02 17.79 -3.73
C GLY A 419 14.59 17.49 -2.30
N PHE A 420 14.52 16.23 -1.88
CA PHE A 420 14.28 15.97 -0.47
C PHE A 420 15.43 16.55 0.35
N THR A 421 15.15 17.25 1.43
CA THR A 421 16.19 17.66 2.37
C THR A 421 16.61 16.44 3.19
N ASP A 422 15.63 15.68 3.66
CA ASP A 422 15.82 14.50 4.48
C ASP A 422 15.05 13.32 3.88
N ILE A 423 15.69 12.16 3.78
CA ILE A 423 15.04 10.89 3.48
C ILE A 423 15.23 9.97 4.69
N VAL A 424 14.14 9.57 5.33
CA VAL A 424 14.11 8.55 6.37
C VAL A 424 13.80 7.21 5.70
N PHE A 425 14.82 6.37 5.52
CA PHE A 425 14.63 5.01 5.03
C PHE A 425 14.38 4.08 6.22
N VAL A 426 13.25 3.37 6.16
CA VAL A 426 12.81 2.43 7.19
C VAL A 426 12.86 1.02 6.64
N VAL A 427 13.66 0.17 7.29
CA VAL A 427 13.87 -1.23 6.96
C VAL A 427 13.79 -2.05 8.25
N ASP A 428 13.58 -3.36 8.15
CA ASP A 428 13.81 -4.25 9.29
C ASP A 428 15.29 -4.64 9.38
N ASP A 429 15.77 -4.99 10.58
CA ASP A 429 17.18 -5.32 10.82
C ASP A 429 17.68 -6.53 10.01
N ALA A 430 16.79 -7.46 9.63
CA ALA A 430 17.12 -8.54 8.71
C ALA A 430 17.34 -8.04 7.27
N GLY A 431 16.78 -6.89 6.91
CA GLY A 431 16.99 -6.20 5.63
C GLY A 431 18.15 -5.20 5.63
N ASP A 432 18.72 -4.86 6.80
CA ASP A 432 19.89 -4.00 6.95
C ASP A 432 21.21 -4.77 6.70
N THR A 433 21.47 -5.11 5.43
CA THR A 433 22.60 -5.96 5.02
C THR A 433 23.73 -5.16 4.38
N ASP A 434 24.93 -5.75 4.25
CA ASP A 434 26.06 -5.12 3.55
C ASP A 434 25.71 -4.66 2.12
N ALA A 435 24.80 -5.36 1.43
CA ALA A 435 24.35 -5.00 0.09
C ALA A 435 23.52 -3.70 0.06
N LEU A 436 22.81 -3.38 1.15
CA LEU A 436 22.09 -2.12 1.31
C LEU A 436 23.05 -0.92 1.36
N HIS A 437 24.21 -1.10 2.01
CA HIS A 437 25.27 -0.09 2.23
C HIS A 437 26.32 -0.03 1.13
N ALA A 438 26.37 -1.03 0.24
CA ALA A 438 27.38 -1.10 -0.82
C ALA A 438 27.26 0.08 -1.82
N PRO A 439 28.36 0.48 -2.49
CA PRO A 439 28.29 1.44 -3.60
C PRO A 439 27.31 0.99 -4.67
N GLY A 440 26.43 1.88 -5.12
CA GLY A 440 25.31 1.59 -6.02
C GLY A 440 24.11 0.89 -5.36
N GLY A 441 24.20 0.54 -4.07
CA GLY A 441 23.09 0.10 -3.23
C GLY A 441 22.12 1.23 -2.93
N LEU A 442 20.98 0.92 -2.28
CA LEU A 442 19.91 1.90 -2.08
C LEU A 442 20.38 3.13 -1.30
N LEU A 443 21.16 2.95 -0.22
CA LEU A 443 21.58 4.08 0.61
C LEU A 443 22.51 5.06 -0.13
N ASP A 444 23.41 4.56 -0.98
CA ASP A 444 24.25 5.38 -1.86
C ASP A 444 23.41 6.16 -2.88
N GLN A 445 22.39 5.51 -3.47
CA GLN A 445 21.50 6.18 -4.42
C GLN A 445 20.60 7.23 -3.75
N LEU A 446 20.09 6.97 -2.54
CA LEU A 446 19.32 7.94 -1.75
C LEU A 446 20.17 9.14 -1.36
N ALA A 447 21.44 8.93 -0.98
CA ALA A 447 22.38 10.00 -0.68
C ALA A 447 22.66 10.90 -1.89
N GLY A 448 22.43 10.43 -3.11
CA GLY A 448 22.45 11.24 -4.34
C GLY A 448 21.15 12.01 -4.63
N CYS A 449 20.13 11.87 -3.79
CA CYS A 449 18.80 12.48 -3.97
C CYS A 449 18.44 13.52 -2.90
N CYS A 450 19.14 13.55 -1.77
CA CYS A 450 18.85 14.43 -0.64
C CYS A 450 20.10 14.95 0.06
N ASP A 451 19.90 15.87 1.01
CA ASP A 451 21.00 16.40 1.83
C ASP A 451 21.39 15.42 2.94
N GLN A 452 20.38 14.75 3.55
CA GLN A 452 20.59 13.76 4.60
C GLN A 452 19.75 12.50 4.40
N VAL A 453 20.38 11.34 4.60
CA VAL A 453 19.70 10.05 4.69
C VAL A 453 19.72 9.60 6.14
N HIS A 454 18.56 9.30 6.70
CA HIS A 454 18.38 8.74 8.03
C HIS A 454 17.98 7.27 7.87
N LEU A 455 18.75 6.36 8.47
CA LEU A 455 18.48 4.91 8.41
C LEU A 455 17.85 4.46 9.73
N LEU A 456 16.63 3.95 9.65
CA LEU A 456 15.91 3.33 10.77
C LEU A 456 15.75 1.83 10.49
N ALA A 457 16.56 1.01 11.16
CA ALA A 457 16.49 -0.45 11.11
C ALA A 457 15.65 -0.97 12.30
N LEU A 458 14.38 -1.27 12.05
CA LEU A 458 13.43 -1.79 13.05
C LEU A 458 13.80 -3.22 13.45
N PRO A 459 13.68 -3.62 14.74
CA PRO A 459 13.87 -5.01 15.12
C PRO A 459 12.88 -5.91 14.36
N SER A 460 13.37 -6.91 13.63
CA SER A 460 12.49 -7.89 12.98
C SER A 460 11.83 -8.75 14.05
N TYR A 461 10.53 -9.01 13.90
CA TYR A 461 9.88 -10.00 14.75
C TYR A 461 10.47 -11.40 14.49
N CYS A 462 11.06 -12.00 15.52
CA CYS A 462 11.56 -13.37 15.51
C CYS A 462 10.62 -14.31 16.28
N PHE A 463 10.36 -15.49 15.71
CA PHE A 463 9.59 -16.54 16.38
C PHE A 463 10.36 -17.03 17.62
N GLY A 464 9.73 -16.95 18.80
CA GLY A 464 10.28 -17.49 20.05
C GLY A 464 10.94 -16.49 21.00
N ASP A 465 10.94 -15.18 20.70
CA ASP A 465 11.47 -14.13 21.59
C ASP A 465 10.44 -13.61 22.62
N ALA A 466 9.28 -14.27 22.75
CA ALA A 466 8.34 -14.00 23.83
C ALA A 466 8.77 -14.76 25.10
N GLU A 467 9.63 -14.15 25.91
CA GLU A 467 9.81 -14.53 27.33
C GLU A 467 8.70 -13.98 28.23
#